data_AF-U7URH6-F1
#
_entry.id   AF-U7URH6-F1
#
_cell.length_a   1.000
_cell.length_b   1.000
_cell.length_c   1.000
_cell.angle_alpha   90.00
_cell.angle_beta   90.00
_cell.angle_gamma   90.00
#
_symmetry.space_group_name_H-M   'P 1'
#
loop_
_entity.id
_entity.type
_entity.pdbx_description
1 polymer ?
#
loop_
_entity_poly.entity_id
_entity_poly.type
_entity_poly.pdbx_seq_one_letter_code
_entity_poly.pdbx_strand_id
1 'polypeptide(L)'
;MKNAKPGYEVIADYIKNDILNSSYKVGDKIPSERSLSQKYEVSRSTIREAVRSLENSGLLLTKHGGGTYVKGDFSQGLYSPLSMISDLNKIPIRQIMEFRTMYELNTASLAAIYRSEDQLEELKNIIDKMQDEESYENFKYLDLKLHKLLAQMTHNELIENSFDSSIMLFEHNNHDFRVKLLHDPLRFEAVKKQHLKIYEAIKNKDPKLAQEKMRDHMEFLDETLEIQKSSRNFGGYNKMDFKIDGDSIYLGNSKDDYSALIHFVKDGDTLNIDHTLVKPELQGKGIAAKLLEEVAKYARKNNFKVSATCSYAKEKLENDDSYEDIRK
;
A
#
# COMPACT_ATOMS: atom_id res chain seq x y z
N MET A 1 3.43 28.96 38.39
CA MET A 1 4.39 29.67 37.52
C MET A 1 3.76 29.76 36.14
N LYS A 2 3.60 30.96 35.57
CA LYS A 2 3.19 31.08 34.16
C LYS A 2 4.37 30.58 33.32
N ASN A 3 4.21 29.47 32.60
CA ASN A 3 5.22 28.99 31.65
C ASN A 3 5.36 30.04 30.55
N ALA A 4 6.36 30.92 30.66
CA ALA A 4 6.72 31.83 29.58
C ALA A 4 7.27 30.97 28.43
N LYS A 5 6.79 31.21 27.21
CA LYS A 5 7.29 30.53 26.00
C LYS A 5 8.82 30.71 25.91
N PRO A 6 9.59 29.66 25.59
CA PRO A 6 11.00 29.78 25.27
C PRO A 6 11.26 30.84 24.21
N GLY A 7 12.41 31.54 24.30
CA GLY A 7 12.72 32.65 23.40
C GLY A 7 12.70 32.27 21.91
N TYR A 8 13.14 31.06 21.55
CA TYR A 8 13.11 30.60 20.16
C TYR A 8 11.67 30.41 19.64
N GLU A 9 10.72 30.02 20.49
CA GLU A 9 9.30 29.86 20.08
C GLU A 9 8.67 31.22 19.79
N VAL A 10 9.00 32.23 20.59
CA VAL A 10 8.54 33.61 20.34
C VAL A 10 9.07 34.13 19.00
N ILE A 11 10.36 33.87 18.70
CA ILE A 11 10.94 34.24 17.41
C ILE A 11 10.32 33.45 16.26
N ALA A 12 10.06 32.16 16.44
CA ALA A 12 9.40 31.34 15.43
C ALA A 12 8.00 31.89 15.11
N ASP A 13 7.23 32.31 16.14
CA ASP A 13 5.94 32.97 15.99
C ASP A 13 6.05 34.30 15.21
N TYR A 14 7.08 35.11 15.46
CA TYR A 14 7.31 36.34 14.69
C TYR A 14 7.62 36.09 13.22
N ILE A 15 8.52 35.15 12.92
CA ILE A 15 8.86 34.78 11.54
C ILE A 15 7.62 34.21 10.83
N LYS A 16 6.83 33.38 11.52
CA LYS A 16 5.57 32.85 11.00
C LYS A 16 4.57 33.97 10.69
N ASN A 17 4.42 34.96 11.57
CA ASN A 17 3.54 36.10 11.35
C ASN A 17 4.01 36.96 10.16
N ASP A 18 5.32 37.17 9.99
CA ASP A 18 5.86 37.86 8.81
C ASP A 18 5.46 37.15 7.51
N ILE A 19 5.53 35.81 7.49
CA ILE A 19 5.12 34.99 6.34
C ILE A 19 3.60 35.09 6.11
N LEU A 20 2.78 34.94 7.16
CA LEU A 20 1.31 34.99 7.06
C LEU A 20 0.80 36.37 6.60
N ASN A 21 1.47 37.44 7.02
CA ASN A 21 1.18 38.81 6.59
C ASN A 21 1.77 39.14 5.21
N SER A 22 2.20 38.13 4.44
CA SER A 22 2.76 38.26 3.09
C SER A 22 4.04 39.10 2.99
N SER A 23 4.80 39.24 4.08
CA SER A 23 6.14 39.85 4.03
C SER A 23 7.15 38.92 3.34
N TYR A 24 6.88 37.61 3.36
CA TYR A 24 7.59 36.59 2.61
C TYR A 24 6.57 35.62 2.00
N LYS A 25 6.67 35.35 0.70
CA LYS A 25 5.84 34.37 -0.01
C LYS A 25 6.55 33.03 -0.11
N VAL A 26 5.79 31.97 -0.40
CA VAL A 26 6.37 30.66 -0.74
C VAL A 26 7.39 30.83 -1.87
N GLY A 27 8.60 30.28 -1.67
CA GLY A 27 9.74 30.43 -2.57
C GLY A 27 10.70 31.57 -2.20
N ASP A 28 10.27 32.55 -1.40
CA ASP A 28 11.12 33.68 -1.03
C ASP A 28 12.22 33.27 -0.06
N LYS A 29 13.39 33.90 -0.20
CA LYS A 29 14.50 33.77 0.73
C LYS A 29 14.29 34.71 1.93
N ILE A 30 14.26 34.15 3.15
CA ILE A 30 14.20 34.97 4.36
C ILE A 30 15.58 35.55 4.70
N PRO A 31 15.67 36.63 5.50
CA PRO A 31 16.95 37.20 5.91
C PRO A 31 17.85 36.17 6.59
N SER A 32 19.17 36.37 6.50
CA SER A 32 20.15 35.47 7.11
C SER A 32 20.00 35.38 8.64
N GLU A 33 20.46 34.29 9.27
CA GLU A 33 20.45 34.16 10.75
C GLU A 33 21.08 35.38 11.43
N ARG A 34 22.14 35.96 10.84
CA ARG A 34 22.80 37.17 11.33
C ARG A 34 21.87 38.39 11.26
N SER A 35 21.20 38.57 10.13
CA SER A 35 20.27 39.69 9.91
C SER A 35 19.05 39.58 10.83
N LEU A 36 18.50 38.38 11.00
CA LEU A 36 17.38 38.11 11.92
C LEU A 36 17.78 38.32 13.38
N SER A 37 19.00 37.92 13.76
CA SER A 37 19.56 38.13 15.11
C SER A 37 19.67 39.63 15.43
N GLN A 38 20.06 40.45 14.45
CA GLN A 38 20.06 41.91 14.60
C GLN A 38 18.65 42.50 14.63
N LYS A 39 17.75 42.04 13.75
CA LYS A 39 16.36 42.51 13.68
C LYS A 39 15.59 42.27 14.98
N TYR A 40 15.74 41.09 15.57
CA TYR A 40 14.99 40.67 16.76
C TYR A 40 15.78 40.82 18.06
N GLU A 41 17.00 41.36 18.02
CA GLU A 41 17.85 41.61 19.19
C GLU A 41 18.07 40.36 20.08
N VAL A 42 18.21 39.19 19.44
CA VAL A 42 18.48 37.91 20.13
C VAL A 42 19.77 37.27 19.63
N SER A 43 20.27 36.30 20.39
CA SER A 43 21.44 35.52 19.98
C SER A 43 21.21 34.75 18.67
N ARG A 44 22.29 34.50 17.92
CA ARG A 44 22.21 33.67 16.69
C ARG A 44 21.77 32.23 16.97
N SER A 45 22.07 31.69 18.16
CA SER A 45 21.62 30.35 18.53
C SER A 45 20.10 30.30 18.69
N THR A 46 19.48 31.33 19.29
CA THR A 46 18.02 31.46 19.39
C THR A 46 17.36 31.55 18.01
N ILE A 47 17.92 32.32 17.08
CA ILE A 47 17.43 32.36 15.69
C ILE A 47 17.52 30.98 15.04
N ARG A 48 18.65 30.30 15.19
CA ARG A 48 18.86 28.97 14.60
C ARG A 48 17.87 27.94 15.14
N GLU A 49 17.57 27.98 16.43
CA GLU A 49 16.54 27.12 17.03
C GLU A 49 15.15 27.45 16.48
N ALA A 50 14.81 28.73 16.33
CA ALA A 50 13.55 29.14 15.72
C ALA A 50 13.42 28.68 14.27
N VAL A 51 14.48 28.88 13.47
CA VAL A 51 14.53 28.40 12.08
C VAL A 51 14.39 26.89 12.02
N ARG A 52 15.14 26.13 12.81
CA ARG A 52 15.03 24.67 12.88
C ARG A 52 13.64 24.20 13.28
N SER A 53 13.00 24.88 14.23
CA SER A 53 11.62 24.57 14.62
C SER A 53 10.64 24.77 13.45
N LEU A 54 10.79 25.86 12.70
CA LEU A 54 9.98 26.13 11.52
C LEU A 54 10.31 25.19 10.35
N GLU A 55 11.56 24.75 10.19
CA GLU A 55 11.96 23.70 9.24
C GLU A 55 11.32 22.35 9.59
N ASN A 56 11.35 21.97 10.86
CA ASN A 56 10.71 20.73 11.34
C ASN A 56 9.20 20.75 11.09
N SER A 57 8.56 21.92 11.13
CA SER A 57 7.15 22.08 10.76
C SER A 57 6.89 22.02 9.25
N GLY A 58 7.91 22.20 8.42
CA GLY A 58 7.79 22.27 6.96
C GLY A 58 7.56 23.68 6.39
N LEU A 59 7.44 24.70 7.24
CA LEU A 59 7.24 26.09 6.81
C LEU A 59 8.48 26.66 6.11
N LEU A 60 9.68 26.29 6.57
CA LEU A 60 10.96 26.74 6.02
C LEU A 60 11.80 25.59 5.45
N LEU A 61 12.73 25.93 4.56
CA LEU A 61 13.74 25.03 4.03
C LEU A 61 15.10 25.74 3.94
N THR A 62 16.10 25.26 4.68
CA THR A 62 17.49 25.71 4.54
C THR A 62 18.23 24.86 3.53
N LYS A 63 18.75 25.52 2.50
CA LYS A 63 19.68 24.92 1.54
C LYS A 63 21.10 25.19 2.02
N HIS A 64 21.93 24.15 2.14
CA HIS A 64 23.32 24.30 2.54
C HIS A 64 24.05 25.30 1.63
N GLY A 65 24.68 26.32 2.20
CA GLY A 65 25.30 27.43 1.46
C GLY A 65 24.34 28.37 0.70
N GLY A 66 23.06 28.01 0.57
CA GLY A 66 22.06 28.73 -0.21
C GLY A 66 21.14 29.65 0.61
N GLY A 67 21.09 29.47 1.93
CA GLY A 67 20.21 30.21 2.85
C GLY A 67 18.86 29.53 3.07
N THR A 68 17.96 30.22 3.76
CA THR A 68 16.66 29.68 4.21
C THR A 68 15.52 30.30 3.40
N TYR A 69 14.58 29.46 2.96
CA TYR A 69 13.49 29.83 2.07
C TYR A 69 12.14 29.44 2.69
N VAL A 70 11.09 30.19 2.37
CA VAL A 70 9.71 29.79 2.68
C VAL A 70 9.34 28.62 1.76
N LYS A 71 8.93 27.48 2.35
CA LYS A 71 8.56 26.27 1.61
C LYS A 71 7.04 26.06 1.62
N GLY A 72 6.42 26.03 2.79
CA GLY A 72 4.97 25.80 2.92
C GLY A 72 4.54 24.35 2.62
N ASP A 73 5.44 23.38 2.74
CA ASP A 73 5.14 21.95 2.62
C ASP A 73 5.18 21.34 4.02
N PHE A 74 3.99 21.10 4.57
CA PHE A 74 3.78 20.66 5.95
C PHE A 74 3.73 19.13 6.09
N SER A 75 3.95 18.38 5.01
CA SER A 75 3.93 16.91 5.02
C SER A 75 4.83 16.33 6.11
N GLN A 76 6.03 16.91 6.30
CA GLN A 76 6.99 16.53 7.35
C GLN A 76 6.48 16.81 8.76
N GLY A 77 5.87 17.98 8.98
CA GLY A 77 5.30 18.37 10.27
C GLY A 77 4.10 17.49 10.67
N LEU A 78 3.36 16.97 9.69
CA LEU A 78 2.29 16.00 9.90
C LEU A 78 2.84 14.57 10.10
N TYR A 79 3.87 14.21 9.33
CA TYR A 79 4.48 12.87 9.34
C TYR A 79 5.18 12.57 10.67
N SER A 80 5.96 13.51 11.20
CA SER A 80 6.80 13.29 12.39
C SER A 80 6.04 12.76 13.63
N PRO A 81 4.91 13.35 14.06
CA PRO A 81 4.15 12.79 15.17
C PRO A 81 3.53 11.43 14.84
N LEU A 82 3.07 11.22 13.60
CA LEU A 82 2.47 9.96 13.18
C LEU A 82 3.49 8.82 13.15
N SER A 83 4.71 9.05 12.66
CA SER A 83 5.78 8.04 12.68
C SER A 83 6.21 7.70 14.09
N MET A 84 6.30 8.69 14.99
CA MET A 84 6.58 8.45 16.41
C MET A 84 5.49 7.60 17.08
N ILE A 85 4.21 7.91 16.83
CA ILE A 85 3.09 7.10 17.33
C ILE A 85 3.18 5.67 16.76
N SER A 86 3.50 5.54 15.47
CA SER A 86 3.68 4.26 14.80
C SER A 86 4.77 3.40 15.46
N ASP A 87 5.94 3.98 15.71
CA ASP A 87 7.09 3.28 16.29
C ASP A 87 6.84 2.91 17.76
N LEU A 88 6.29 3.84 18.56
CA LEU A 88 6.00 3.62 19.97
C LEU A 88 4.95 2.52 20.18
N ASN A 89 3.87 2.57 19.42
CA ASN A 89 2.76 1.64 19.55
C ASN A 89 2.90 0.39 18.67
N LYS A 90 3.96 0.32 17.85
CA LYS A 90 4.18 -0.74 16.86
C LYS A 90 2.95 -0.94 15.98
N ILE A 91 2.42 0.16 15.43
CA ILE A 91 1.19 0.15 14.63
C ILE A 91 1.36 -0.81 13.45
N PRO A 92 0.48 -1.80 13.28
CA PRO A 92 0.58 -2.73 12.17
C PRO A 92 0.25 -2.01 10.85
N ILE A 93 0.95 -2.37 9.77
CA ILE A 93 0.74 -1.81 8.43
C ILE A 93 -0.73 -1.80 7.96
N ARG A 94 -1.57 -2.73 8.45
CA ARG A 94 -3.00 -2.79 8.13
C ARG A 94 -3.75 -1.55 8.62
N GLN A 95 -3.47 -1.07 9.83
CA GLN A 95 -4.09 0.15 10.35
C GLN A 95 -3.63 1.39 9.56
N ILE A 96 -2.40 1.37 9.04
CA ILE A 96 -1.92 2.42 8.14
C ILE A 96 -2.67 2.35 6.80
N MET A 97 -2.91 1.16 6.25
CA MET A 97 -3.72 0.98 5.04
C MET A 97 -5.19 1.38 5.23
N GLU A 98 -5.79 1.07 6.39
CA GLU A 98 -7.12 1.54 6.76
C GLU A 98 -7.18 3.07 6.78
N PHE A 99 -6.18 3.73 7.39
CA PHE A 99 -6.04 5.18 7.38
C PHE A 99 -5.89 5.73 5.95
N ARG A 100 -5.07 5.11 5.09
CA ARG A 100 -4.91 5.48 3.68
C ARG A 100 -6.23 5.39 2.92
N THR A 101 -6.90 4.25 3.03
CA THR A 101 -8.17 3.95 2.38
C THR A 101 -9.21 5.03 2.70
N MET A 102 -9.32 5.45 3.96
CA MET A 102 -10.31 6.44 4.38
C MET A 102 -10.28 7.74 3.55
N TYR A 103 -9.11 8.30 3.26
CA TYR A 103 -9.03 9.54 2.48
C TYR A 103 -8.82 9.31 0.98
N GLU A 104 -8.10 8.27 0.54
CA GLU A 104 -7.89 7.95 -0.89
C GLU A 104 -9.22 7.80 -1.66
N LEU A 105 -10.21 7.17 -1.03
CA LEU A 105 -11.55 6.98 -1.58
C LEU A 105 -12.24 8.32 -1.89
N ASN A 106 -12.18 9.25 -0.94
CA ASN A 106 -12.77 10.58 -1.10
C ASN A 106 -11.92 11.45 -2.03
N THR A 107 -10.59 11.28 -2.02
CA THR A 107 -9.67 11.93 -2.96
C THR A 107 -10.02 11.58 -4.40
N ALA A 108 -10.23 10.30 -4.73
CA ALA A 108 -10.63 9.88 -6.08
C ALA A 108 -11.99 10.48 -6.49
N SER A 109 -12.94 10.54 -5.56
CA SER A 109 -14.25 11.17 -5.76
C SER A 109 -14.11 12.67 -6.09
N LEU A 110 -13.32 13.40 -5.30
CA LEU A 110 -13.07 14.82 -5.47
C LEU A 110 -12.28 15.10 -6.75
N ALA A 111 -11.31 14.25 -7.10
CA ALA A 111 -10.57 14.33 -8.35
C ALA A 111 -11.50 14.27 -9.57
N ALA A 112 -12.51 13.39 -9.55
CA ALA A 112 -13.51 13.32 -10.64
C ALA A 112 -14.33 14.61 -10.78
N ILE A 113 -14.55 15.34 -9.68
CA ILE A 113 -15.32 16.60 -9.67
C ILE A 113 -14.46 17.77 -10.16
N TYR A 114 -13.25 17.89 -9.61
CA TYR A 114 -12.47 19.12 -9.66
C TYR A 114 -11.35 19.14 -10.69
N ARG A 115 -10.94 17.98 -11.24
CA ARG A 115 -9.83 17.89 -12.20
C ARG A 115 -9.91 18.93 -13.33
N SER A 116 -8.76 19.44 -13.74
CA SER A 116 -8.60 20.14 -15.01
C SER A 116 -8.46 19.16 -16.18
N GLU A 117 -8.55 19.66 -17.42
CA GLU A 117 -8.27 18.85 -18.61
C GLU A 117 -6.78 18.53 -18.75
N ASP A 118 -5.89 19.45 -18.39
CA ASP A 118 -4.43 19.20 -18.36
C ASP A 118 -4.06 18.08 -17.38
N GLN A 119 -4.69 18.08 -16.20
CA GLN A 119 -4.52 17.03 -15.20
C GLN A 119 -5.07 15.68 -15.69
N LEU A 120 -6.19 15.69 -16.41
CA LEU A 120 -6.74 14.46 -17.00
C LEU A 120 -5.77 13.87 -18.03
N GLU A 121 -5.18 14.71 -18.88
CA GLU A 121 -4.19 14.29 -19.87
C GLU A 121 -2.92 13.76 -19.19
N GLU A 122 -2.45 14.41 -18.12
CA GLU A 122 -1.33 13.88 -17.33
C GLU A 122 -1.66 12.51 -16.72
N LEU A 123 -2.87 12.34 -16.17
CA LEU A 123 -3.32 11.06 -15.61
C LEU A 123 -3.36 9.97 -16.68
N LYS A 124 -3.89 10.28 -17.87
CA LYS A 124 -3.88 9.36 -19.01
C LYS A 124 -2.46 8.92 -19.36
N ASN A 125 -1.52 9.86 -19.44
CA ASN A 125 -0.12 9.56 -19.73
C ASN A 125 0.54 8.66 -18.67
N ILE A 126 0.15 8.79 -17.40
CA ILE A 126 0.60 7.88 -16.33
C ILE A 126 0.00 6.49 -16.53
N ILE A 127 -1.30 6.39 -16.80
CA ILE A 127 -2.02 5.13 -17.03
C ILE A 127 -1.43 4.38 -18.23
N ASP A 128 -1.20 5.05 -19.36
CA ASP A 128 -0.65 4.44 -20.56
C ASP A 128 0.75 3.85 -20.28
N LYS A 129 1.61 4.63 -19.61
CA LYS A 129 2.93 4.14 -19.17
C LYS A 129 2.84 2.95 -18.23
N MET A 130 1.84 2.91 -17.33
CA MET A 130 1.64 1.77 -16.43
C MET A 130 1.24 0.50 -17.17
N GLN A 131 0.45 0.59 -18.25
CA GLN A 131 0.00 -0.61 -18.97
C GLN A 131 1.19 -1.36 -19.59
N ASP A 132 2.11 -0.59 -20.20
CA ASP A 132 3.29 -1.13 -20.89
C ASP A 132 4.46 -1.44 -19.94
N GLU A 133 4.35 -1.10 -18.65
CA GLU A 133 5.46 -1.26 -17.71
C GLU A 133 5.58 -2.70 -17.21
N GLU A 134 6.77 -3.28 -17.35
CA GLU A 134 7.12 -4.62 -16.84
C GLU A 134 8.01 -4.55 -15.60
N SER A 135 8.72 -3.44 -15.42
CA SER A 135 9.54 -3.16 -14.25
C SER A 135 8.70 -2.65 -13.10
N TYR A 136 8.72 -3.40 -12.00
CA TYR A 136 8.06 -2.97 -10.77
C TYR A 136 8.58 -1.67 -10.20
N GLU A 137 9.88 -1.40 -10.28
CA GLU A 137 10.43 -0.17 -9.69
C GLU A 137 9.85 1.06 -10.39
N ASN A 138 9.72 0.97 -11.72
CA ASN A 138 9.07 2.01 -12.50
C ASN A 138 7.55 2.02 -12.26
N PHE A 139 6.91 0.86 -12.18
CA PHE A 139 5.47 0.78 -11.88
C PHE A 139 5.15 1.42 -10.53
N LYS A 140 5.96 1.16 -9.50
CA LYS A 140 5.84 1.77 -8.17
C LYS A 140 5.96 3.29 -8.27
N TYR A 141 6.94 3.78 -9.02
CA TYR A 141 7.10 5.21 -9.24
C TYR A 141 5.86 5.82 -9.89
N LEU A 142 5.31 5.14 -10.92
CA LEU A 142 4.09 5.56 -11.60
C LEU A 142 2.88 5.51 -10.67
N ASP A 143 2.75 4.47 -9.84
CA ASP A 143 1.68 4.27 -8.84
C ASP A 143 1.63 5.43 -7.86
N LEU A 144 2.78 5.75 -7.26
CA LEU A 144 2.89 6.90 -6.38
C LEU A 144 2.56 8.20 -7.12
N LYS A 145 3.03 8.35 -8.36
CA LYS A 145 2.75 9.53 -9.17
C LYS A 145 1.24 9.67 -9.48
N LEU A 146 0.56 8.57 -9.77
CA LEU A 146 -0.88 8.52 -10.02
C LEU A 146 -1.63 9.02 -8.79
N HIS A 147 -1.40 8.40 -7.63
CA HIS A 147 -2.12 8.76 -6.41
C HIS A 147 -1.84 10.20 -5.95
N LYS A 148 -0.60 10.67 -6.09
CA LYS A 148 -0.26 12.09 -5.83
C LYS A 148 -1.01 13.03 -6.76
N LEU A 149 -1.10 12.70 -8.06
CA LEU A 149 -1.85 13.50 -9.02
C LEU A 149 -3.34 13.54 -8.67
N LEU A 150 -3.93 12.44 -8.21
CA LEU A 150 -5.32 12.43 -7.73
C LEU A 150 -5.53 13.39 -6.54
N ALA A 151 -4.58 13.43 -5.60
CA ALA A 151 -4.63 14.40 -4.50
C ALA A 151 -4.57 15.85 -5.02
N GLN A 152 -3.71 16.14 -6.00
CA GLN A 152 -3.59 17.46 -6.64
C GLN A 152 -4.83 17.87 -7.44
N MET A 153 -5.53 16.92 -8.07
CA MET A 153 -6.79 17.16 -8.78
C MET A 153 -7.91 17.63 -7.86
N THR A 154 -7.80 17.42 -6.54
CA THR A 154 -8.78 17.95 -5.58
C THR A 154 -8.68 19.47 -5.39
N HIS A 155 -7.57 20.07 -5.83
CA HIS A 155 -7.22 21.48 -5.58
C HIS A 155 -7.33 21.88 -4.11
N ASN A 156 -7.12 20.92 -3.21
CA ASN A 156 -7.15 21.11 -1.76
C ASN A 156 -5.78 20.78 -1.18
N GLU A 157 -5.03 21.84 -0.85
CA GLU A 157 -3.66 21.72 -0.33
C GLU A 157 -3.59 20.89 0.96
N LEU A 158 -4.64 20.86 1.79
CA LEU A 158 -4.67 20.03 2.99
C LEU A 158 -4.75 18.54 2.65
N ILE A 159 -5.47 18.17 1.58
CA ILE A 159 -5.53 16.79 1.09
C ILE A 159 -4.17 16.40 0.52
N GLU A 160 -3.54 17.24 -0.29
CA GLU A 160 -2.21 16.98 -0.85
C GLU A 160 -1.13 16.80 0.25
N ASN A 161 -1.07 17.71 1.22
CA ASN A 161 -0.10 17.61 2.33
C ASN A 161 -0.36 16.38 3.21
N SER A 162 -1.63 16.03 3.45
CA SER A 162 -2.00 14.82 4.20
C SER A 162 -1.64 13.56 3.43
N PHE A 163 -1.84 13.56 2.11
CA PHE A 163 -1.42 12.49 1.22
C PHE A 163 0.11 12.30 1.27
N ASP A 164 0.90 13.36 1.10
CA ASP A 164 2.36 13.25 1.15
C ASP A 164 2.84 12.70 2.51
N SER A 165 2.25 13.18 3.62
CA SER A 165 2.53 12.67 4.97
C SER A 165 2.19 11.18 5.12
N SER A 166 1.06 10.74 4.55
CA SER A 166 0.63 9.34 4.62
C SER A 166 1.54 8.38 3.83
N ILE A 167 2.07 8.83 2.68
CA ILE A 167 3.02 8.07 1.87
C ILE A 167 4.32 7.89 2.64
N MET A 168 4.80 8.96 3.27
CA MET A 168 5.97 8.89 4.14
C MET A 168 5.77 7.88 5.27
N LEU A 169 4.59 7.89 5.92
CA LEU A 169 4.25 6.94 6.97
C LEU A 169 4.19 5.50 6.44
N PHE A 170 3.64 5.30 5.26
CA PHE A 170 3.59 4.00 4.60
C PHE A 170 4.99 3.48 4.27
N GLU A 171 5.84 4.27 3.64
CA GLU A 171 7.21 3.87 3.26
C GLU A 171 8.08 3.59 4.49
N HIS A 172 7.90 4.36 5.59
CA HIS A 172 8.56 4.13 6.89
C HIS A 172 8.22 2.76 7.46
N ASN A 173 6.94 2.37 7.42
CA ASN A 173 6.46 1.12 8.02
C ASN A 173 6.48 -0.08 7.06
N ASN A 174 6.75 0.15 5.77
CA ASN A 174 6.60 -0.87 4.75
C ASN A 174 7.78 -0.93 3.78
N HIS A 175 8.96 -1.26 4.33
CA HIS A 175 10.16 -1.47 3.53
C HIS A 175 10.04 -2.63 2.53
N ASP A 176 9.01 -3.47 2.69
CA ASP A 176 8.98 -4.87 2.31
C ASP A 176 7.79 -5.24 1.40
N PHE A 177 6.88 -4.29 1.12
CA PHE A 177 5.93 -4.32 -0.01
C PHE A 177 6.67 -4.44 -1.34
N ARG A 178 7.89 -3.87 -1.38
CA ARG A 178 8.79 -3.68 -2.51
C ARG A 178 9.25 -4.96 -3.23
N VAL A 179 9.05 -6.14 -2.65
CA VAL A 179 9.58 -7.40 -3.20
C VAL A 179 8.47 -8.31 -3.74
N LYS A 180 7.19 -8.08 -3.39
CA LYS A 180 6.19 -9.17 -3.43
C LYS A 180 5.02 -9.04 -4.39
N LEU A 181 4.67 -7.82 -4.82
CA LEU A 181 3.71 -7.65 -5.93
C LEU A 181 4.27 -8.23 -7.25
N LEU A 182 5.60 -8.22 -7.38
CA LEU A 182 6.39 -8.81 -8.47
C LEU A 182 6.28 -10.32 -8.63
N HIS A 183 5.98 -11.05 -7.56
CA HIS A 183 6.01 -12.52 -7.60
C HIS A 183 4.72 -13.14 -8.14
N ASP A 184 3.69 -12.33 -8.40
CA ASP A 184 2.41 -12.77 -8.98
C ASP A 184 2.04 -11.89 -10.20
N PRO A 185 2.45 -12.30 -11.41
CA PRO A 185 2.17 -11.57 -12.64
C PRO A 185 0.68 -11.29 -12.88
N LEU A 186 -0.21 -12.18 -12.40
CA LEU A 186 -1.65 -11.99 -12.53
C LEU A 186 -2.15 -10.84 -11.66
N ARG A 187 -1.57 -10.67 -10.46
CA ARG A 187 -1.89 -9.52 -9.60
C ARG A 187 -1.36 -8.22 -10.16
N PHE A 188 -0.14 -8.22 -10.69
CA PHE A 188 0.46 -7.05 -11.31
C PHE A 188 -0.44 -6.51 -12.45
N GLU A 189 -0.92 -7.40 -13.32
CA GLU A 189 -1.88 -7.06 -14.38
C GLU A 189 -3.26 -6.66 -13.85
N ALA A 190 -3.72 -7.22 -12.72
CA ALA A 190 -4.96 -6.81 -12.10
C ALA A 190 -4.91 -5.36 -11.59
N VAL A 191 -3.80 -4.96 -10.95
CA VAL A 191 -3.63 -3.58 -10.46
C VAL A 191 -3.63 -2.58 -11.61
N LYS A 192 -2.92 -2.88 -12.72
CA LYS A 192 -2.95 -2.05 -13.95
C LYS A 192 -4.37 -1.82 -14.46
N LYS A 193 -5.21 -2.86 -14.48
CA LYS A 193 -6.62 -2.76 -14.88
C LYS A 193 -7.47 -1.97 -13.89
N GLN A 194 -7.17 -2.05 -12.60
CA GLN A 194 -7.86 -1.24 -11.58
C GLN A 194 -7.57 0.25 -11.75
N HIS A 195 -6.30 0.63 -11.98
CA HIS A 195 -5.94 2.02 -12.27
C HIS A 195 -6.67 2.56 -13.51
N LEU A 196 -6.78 1.78 -14.57
CA LEU A 196 -7.54 2.16 -15.76
C LEU A 196 -9.02 2.42 -15.45
N LYS A 197 -9.65 1.60 -14.60
CA LYS A 197 -11.04 1.79 -14.16
C LYS A 197 -11.22 3.07 -13.34
N ILE A 198 -10.26 3.40 -12.47
CA ILE A 198 -10.25 4.66 -11.71
C ILE A 198 -10.17 5.85 -12.67
N TYR A 199 -9.24 5.81 -13.64
CA TYR A 199 -9.10 6.83 -14.66
C TYR A 199 -10.38 7.03 -15.47
N GLU A 200 -11.03 5.96 -15.95
CA GLU A 200 -12.27 6.09 -16.73
C GLU A 200 -13.40 6.71 -15.91
N ALA A 201 -13.51 6.39 -14.62
CA ALA A 201 -14.49 7.02 -13.73
C ALA A 201 -14.23 8.54 -13.57
N ILE A 202 -12.97 8.91 -13.38
CA ILE A 202 -12.53 10.32 -13.25
C ILE A 202 -12.72 11.09 -14.57
N LYS A 203 -12.38 10.48 -15.70
CA LYS A 203 -12.59 11.02 -17.05
C LYS A 203 -14.06 11.31 -17.30
N ASN A 204 -14.95 10.39 -16.95
CA ASN A 204 -16.39 10.54 -17.10
C ASN A 204 -17.03 11.45 -16.04
N LYS A 205 -16.23 12.03 -15.13
CA LYS A 205 -16.69 12.88 -14.01
C LYS A 205 -17.75 12.18 -13.14
N ASP A 206 -17.58 10.88 -12.90
CA ASP A 206 -18.44 10.11 -12.01
C ASP A 206 -17.78 9.94 -10.63
N PRO A 207 -18.09 10.82 -9.65
CA PRO A 207 -17.46 10.77 -8.33
C PRO A 207 -17.81 9.52 -7.53
N LYS A 208 -18.98 8.91 -7.75
CA LYS A 208 -19.40 7.70 -7.03
C LYS A 208 -18.63 6.51 -7.56
N LEU A 209 -18.56 6.37 -8.88
CA LEU A 209 -17.80 5.31 -9.52
C LEU A 209 -16.30 5.44 -9.22
N ALA A 210 -15.74 6.66 -9.20
CA ALA A 210 -14.33 6.86 -8.87
C ALA A 210 -14.01 6.41 -7.43
N GLN A 211 -14.89 6.73 -6.48
CA GLN A 211 -14.77 6.25 -5.10
C GLN A 211 -14.88 4.73 -5.01
N GLU A 212 -15.83 4.13 -5.71
CA GLU A 212 -16.02 2.68 -5.77
C GLU A 212 -14.78 1.98 -6.35
N LYS A 213 -14.25 2.46 -7.47
CA LYS A 213 -13.06 1.86 -8.11
C LYS A 213 -11.79 2.04 -7.30
N MET A 214 -11.66 3.15 -6.57
CA MET A 214 -10.59 3.30 -5.60
C MET A 214 -10.76 2.35 -4.41
N ARG A 215 -11.99 2.12 -3.93
CA ARG A 215 -12.27 1.10 -2.91
C ARG A 215 -11.85 -0.30 -3.38
N ASP A 216 -12.30 -0.72 -4.55
CA ASP A 216 -11.95 -2.01 -5.15
C ASP A 216 -10.42 -2.18 -5.23
N HIS A 217 -9.70 -1.11 -5.59
CA HIS A 217 -8.25 -1.09 -5.66
C HIS A 217 -7.58 -1.22 -4.28
N MET A 218 -7.98 -0.40 -3.32
CA MET A 218 -7.39 -0.43 -1.97
C MET A 218 -7.66 -1.75 -1.24
N GLU A 219 -8.86 -2.32 -1.37
CA GLU A 219 -9.23 -3.61 -0.80
C GLU A 219 -8.40 -4.75 -1.42
N PHE A 220 -8.18 -4.73 -2.73
CA PHE A 220 -7.32 -5.70 -3.41
C PHE A 220 -5.86 -5.66 -2.91
N LEU A 221 -5.34 -4.46 -2.64
CA LEU A 221 -4.01 -4.29 -2.06
C LEU A 221 -3.96 -4.77 -0.60
N ASP A 222 -5.00 -4.55 0.20
CA ASP A 222 -5.06 -5.01 1.59
C ASP A 222 -5.16 -6.54 1.68
N GLU A 223 -6.00 -7.18 0.87
CA GLU A 223 -6.04 -8.64 0.75
C GLU A 223 -4.68 -9.23 0.37
N THR A 224 -3.93 -8.52 -0.50
CA THR A 224 -2.56 -8.89 -0.85
C THR A 224 -1.61 -8.84 0.36
N LEU A 225 -1.78 -7.85 1.24
CA LEU A 225 -1.01 -7.75 2.48
C LEU A 225 -1.41 -8.82 3.51
N GLU A 226 -2.69 -9.19 3.61
CA GLU A 226 -3.19 -10.23 4.52
C GLU A 226 -2.75 -11.64 4.11
N ILE A 227 -2.84 -11.96 2.81
CA ILE A 227 -2.32 -13.22 2.23
C ILE A 227 -0.81 -13.34 2.44
N GLN A 228 -0.09 -12.23 2.59
CA GLN A 228 1.36 -12.22 2.77
C GLN A 228 1.82 -12.19 4.21
N LYS A 229 1.05 -11.61 5.15
CA LYS A 229 1.31 -11.81 6.59
C LYS A 229 1.10 -13.26 6.99
N SER A 230 0.15 -13.96 6.38
CA SER A 230 0.04 -15.41 6.53
C SER A 230 1.25 -16.16 5.95
N SER A 231 1.92 -15.62 4.92
CA SER A 231 3.17 -16.17 4.36
C SER A 231 4.49 -15.70 5.02
N ARG A 232 4.50 -14.60 5.80
CA ARG A 232 5.67 -14.10 6.56
C ARG A 232 5.61 -14.44 8.06
N ASN A 233 4.41 -14.59 8.62
CA ASN A 233 4.20 -15.24 9.92
C ASN A 233 4.18 -16.77 9.76
N PHE A 234 5.19 -17.33 9.10
CA PHE A 234 5.58 -18.73 9.28
C PHE A 234 6.32 -18.93 10.63
N GLY A 235 5.72 -18.33 11.64
CA GLY A 235 5.84 -18.61 13.06
C GLY A 235 4.51 -18.41 13.79
N GLY A 236 3.37 -18.22 13.10
CA GLY A 236 2.11 -17.86 13.77
C GLY A 236 0.77 -18.05 13.05
N TYR A 237 0.68 -18.39 11.76
CA TYR A 237 -0.56 -18.88 11.15
C TYR A 237 -0.37 -20.29 10.58
N ASN A 238 -0.27 -21.24 11.49
CA ASN A 238 -0.61 -22.62 11.18
C ASN A 238 -2.14 -22.72 11.04
N LYS A 239 -2.54 -23.38 9.95
CA LYS A 239 -3.85 -23.97 9.64
C LYS A 239 -4.94 -23.07 9.05
N MET A 240 -4.99 -23.03 7.71
CA MET A 240 -6.25 -23.47 7.07
C MET A 240 -6.46 -24.91 7.57
N ASP A 241 -7.54 -25.16 8.31
CA ASP A 241 -7.82 -26.48 8.88
C ASP A 241 -8.38 -27.38 7.78
N PHE A 242 -7.48 -27.78 6.87
CA PHE A 242 -7.77 -28.84 5.92
C PHE A 242 -7.95 -30.13 6.70
N LYS A 243 -9.14 -30.70 6.59
CA LYS A 243 -9.51 -31.94 7.27
C LYS A 243 -9.43 -33.06 6.25
N ILE A 244 -8.88 -34.18 6.69
CA ILE A 244 -8.86 -35.42 5.93
C ILE A 244 -9.99 -36.28 6.46
N ASP A 245 -10.90 -36.71 5.59
CA ASP A 245 -11.99 -37.62 5.91
C ASP A 245 -12.10 -38.68 4.81
N GLY A 246 -11.57 -39.86 5.10
CA GLY A 246 -11.58 -41.00 4.18
C GLY A 246 -10.89 -40.72 2.85
N ASP A 247 -11.71 -40.51 1.83
CA ASP A 247 -11.36 -40.30 0.42
C ASP A 247 -11.20 -38.82 0.04
N SER A 248 -11.28 -37.91 1.01
CA SER A 248 -11.35 -36.48 0.73
C SER A 248 -10.46 -35.64 1.65
N ILE A 249 -9.88 -34.57 1.11
CA ILE A 249 -9.32 -33.46 1.87
C ILE A 249 -10.14 -32.21 1.58
N TYR A 250 -10.60 -31.50 2.61
CA TYR A 250 -11.52 -30.37 2.44
C TYR A 250 -11.25 -29.23 3.41
N LEU A 251 -11.70 -28.05 3.00
CA LEU A 251 -11.76 -26.82 3.80
C LEU A 251 -13.24 -26.53 4.09
N GLY A 252 -13.66 -26.65 5.35
CA GLY A 252 -15.05 -26.42 5.76
C GLY A 252 -15.43 -27.11 7.06
N ASN A 253 -16.74 -27.19 7.33
CA ASN A 253 -17.26 -27.81 8.54
C ASN A 253 -17.25 -29.34 8.43
N SER A 254 -17.61 -29.89 7.27
CA SER A 254 -17.59 -31.32 6.93
C SER A 254 -17.35 -31.54 5.43
N LYS A 255 -17.22 -32.80 4.99
CA LYS A 255 -17.14 -33.15 3.55
C LYS A 255 -18.43 -32.85 2.77
N ASP A 256 -19.55 -32.66 3.46
CA ASP A 256 -20.85 -32.29 2.87
C ASP A 256 -21.13 -30.77 2.98
N ASP A 257 -20.44 -30.08 3.89
CA ASP A 257 -20.47 -28.62 4.09
C ASP A 257 -19.05 -28.04 3.97
N TYR A 258 -18.57 -28.02 2.73
CA TYR A 258 -17.23 -27.56 2.37
C TYR A 258 -17.26 -26.23 1.59
N SER A 259 -16.18 -25.49 1.69
CA SER A 259 -15.86 -24.33 0.83
C SER A 259 -14.90 -24.70 -0.29
N ALA A 260 -14.07 -25.73 -0.07
CA ALA A 260 -13.28 -26.39 -1.10
C ALA A 260 -12.99 -27.85 -0.71
N LEU A 261 -12.86 -28.74 -1.69
CA LEU A 261 -12.65 -30.17 -1.49
C LEU A 261 -11.84 -30.77 -2.65
N ILE A 262 -10.96 -31.70 -2.34
CA ILE A 262 -10.29 -32.58 -3.30
C ILE A 262 -10.59 -34.02 -2.90
N HIS A 263 -11.12 -34.79 -3.83
CA HIS A 263 -11.45 -36.20 -3.64
C HIS A 263 -10.40 -37.05 -4.36
N PHE A 264 -10.11 -38.21 -3.79
CA PHE A 264 -9.24 -39.21 -4.38
C PHE A 264 -9.73 -40.62 -4.09
N VAL A 265 -9.59 -41.50 -5.08
CA VAL A 265 -9.85 -42.93 -4.93
C VAL A 265 -8.54 -43.65 -4.69
N LYS A 266 -8.46 -44.43 -3.61
CA LYS A 266 -7.29 -45.26 -3.33
C LYS A 266 -7.34 -46.56 -4.13
N ASP A 267 -6.30 -46.81 -4.91
CA ASP A 267 -6.08 -48.06 -5.65
C ASP A 267 -4.67 -48.59 -5.33
N GLY A 268 -4.61 -49.63 -4.48
CA GLY A 268 -3.35 -50.17 -3.97
C GLY A 268 -2.53 -49.12 -3.20
N ASP A 269 -1.35 -48.80 -3.72
CA ASP A 269 -0.41 -47.79 -3.22
C ASP A 269 -0.60 -46.42 -3.88
N THR A 270 -1.67 -46.23 -4.67
CA THR A 270 -1.91 -45.02 -5.45
C THR A 270 -3.17 -44.29 -4.97
N LEU A 271 -3.10 -42.96 -4.88
CA LEU A 271 -4.25 -42.07 -4.74
C LEU A 271 -4.56 -41.44 -6.09
N ASN A 272 -5.71 -41.77 -6.68
CA ASN A 272 -6.17 -41.19 -7.94
C ASN A 272 -7.13 -40.02 -7.67
N ILE A 273 -6.68 -38.79 -7.93
CA ILE A 273 -7.49 -37.58 -7.80
C ILE A 273 -8.49 -37.51 -8.96
N ASP A 274 -9.77 -37.65 -8.67
CA ASP A 274 -10.85 -37.69 -9.66
C ASP A 274 -11.54 -36.33 -9.84
N HIS A 275 -11.69 -35.53 -8.77
CA HIS A 275 -12.25 -34.20 -8.86
C HIS A 275 -11.72 -33.23 -7.79
N THR A 276 -11.73 -31.94 -8.14
CA THR A 276 -11.37 -30.82 -7.24
C THR A 276 -12.44 -29.75 -7.36
N LEU A 277 -13.05 -29.39 -6.23
CA LEU A 277 -14.17 -28.45 -6.16
C LEU A 277 -13.81 -27.27 -5.26
N VAL A 278 -14.02 -26.06 -5.75
CA VAL A 278 -13.81 -24.81 -5.01
C VAL A 278 -15.04 -23.94 -5.25
N LYS A 279 -15.70 -23.49 -4.17
CA LYS A 279 -16.87 -22.60 -4.27
C LYS A 279 -16.50 -21.34 -5.10
N PRO A 280 -17.42 -20.79 -5.92
CA PRO A 280 -17.14 -19.68 -6.84
C PRO A 280 -16.42 -18.49 -6.19
N GLU A 281 -16.83 -18.13 -4.98
CA GLU A 281 -16.27 -17.06 -4.14
C GLU A 281 -14.82 -17.28 -3.66
N LEU A 282 -14.28 -18.50 -3.84
CA LEU A 282 -12.91 -18.89 -3.54
C LEU A 282 -12.08 -19.26 -4.76
N GLN A 283 -12.68 -19.26 -5.96
CA GLN A 283 -11.94 -19.51 -7.20
C GLN A 283 -10.94 -18.38 -7.46
N GLY A 284 -9.79 -18.70 -8.08
CA GLY A 284 -8.70 -17.74 -8.29
C GLY A 284 -7.84 -17.43 -7.06
N LYS A 285 -8.24 -17.87 -5.85
CA LYS A 285 -7.48 -17.63 -4.59
C LYS A 285 -6.41 -18.70 -4.28
N GLY A 286 -6.07 -19.55 -5.24
CA GLY A 286 -5.05 -20.61 -5.08
C GLY A 286 -5.46 -21.79 -4.18
N ILE A 287 -6.74 -21.90 -3.79
CA ILE A 287 -7.21 -22.95 -2.86
C ILE A 287 -7.05 -24.36 -3.44
N ALA A 288 -7.27 -24.54 -4.73
CA ALA A 288 -7.10 -25.83 -5.40
C ALA A 288 -5.63 -26.32 -5.36
N ALA A 289 -4.66 -25.40 -5.42
CA ALA A 289 -3.23 -25.73 -5.30
C ALA A 289 -2.90 -26.19 -3.87
N LYS A 290 -3.42 -25.48 -2.86
CA LYS A 290 -3.23 -25.87 -1.45
C LYS A 290 -3.85 -27.22 -1.13
N LEU A 291 -5.02 -27.54 -1.70
CA LEU A 291 -5.62 -28.87 -1.58
C LEU A 291 -4.72 -29.96 -2.18
N LEU A 292 -4.12 -29.71 -3.34
CA LEU A 292 -3.17 -30.63 -3.96
C LEU A 292 -1.88 -30.79 -3.13
N GLU A 293 -1.37 -29.71 -2.52
CA GLU A 293 -0.25 -29.76 -1.59
C GLU A 293 -0.56 -30.63 -0.36
N GLU A 294 -1.77 -30.55 0.19
CA GLU A 294 -2.19 -31.40 1.31
C GLU A 294 -2.34 -32.87 0.90
N VAL A 295 -2.82 -33.15 -0.32
CA VAL A 295 -2.79 -34.52 -0.88
C VAL A 295 -1.35 -35.01 -1.01
N ALA A 296 -0.43 -34.18 -1.49
CA ALA A 296 0.98 -34.53 -1.60
C ALA A 296 1.63 -34.82 -0.24
N LYS A 297 1.36 -33.99 0.78
CA LYS A 297 1.80 -34.25 2.17
C LYS A 297 1.23 -35.55 2.71
N TYR A 298 -0.05 -35.80 2.49
CA TYR A 298 -0.70 -37.04 2.91
C TYR A 298 -0.11 -38.27 2.20
N ALA A 299 0.15 -38.18 0.89
CA ALA A 299 0.76 -39.24 0.11
C ALA A 299 2.18 -39.55 0.59
N ARG A 300 3.04 -38.54 0.75
CA ARG A 300 4.41 -38.69 1.28
C ARG A 300 4.43 -39.33 2.65
N LYS A 301 3.55 -38.88 3.55
CA LYS A 301 3.47 -39.40 4.93
C LYS A 301 3.09 -40.88 4.97
N ASN A 302 2.31 -41.35 3.99
CA ASN A 302 1.78 -42.71 3.96
C ASN A 302 2.43 -43.58 2.86
N ASN A 303 3.50 -43.11 2.22
CA ASN A 303 4.18 -43.77 1.10
C ASN A 303 3.24 -44.14 -0.07
N PHE A 304 2.30 -43.26 -0.41
CA PHE A 304 1.47 -43.41 -1.61
C PHE A 304 2.06 -42.67 -2.81
N LYS A 305 1.79 -43.21 -4.00
CA LYS A 305 1.89 -42.49 -5.26
C LYS A 305 0.59 -41.74 -5.56
N VAL A 306 0.65 -40.72 -6.42
CA VAL A 306 -0.49 -39.88 -6.78
C VAL A 306 -0.63 -39.88 -8.30
N SER A 307 -1.85 -40.15 -8.77
CA SER A 307 -2.29 -39.95 -10.15
C SER A 307 -3.51 -39.02 -10.17
N ALA A 308 -3.87 -38.51 -11.35
CA ALA A 308 -5.08 -37.70 -11.49
C ALA A 308 -5.84 -37.96 -12.79
N THR A 309 -7.16 -37.99 -12.68
CA THR A 309 -8.10 -37.94 -13.81
C THR A 309 -8.80 -36.58 -13.91
N CYS A 310 -8.82 -35.80 -12.81
CA CYS A 310 -9.19 -34.38 -12.82
C CYS A 310 -8.21 -33.55 -13.66
N SER A 311 -8.71 -32.75 -14.62
CA SER A 311 -7.88 -31.95 -15.54
C SER A 311 -6.94 -30.98 -14.82
N TYR A 312 -7.41 -30.30 -13.77
CA TYR A 312 -6.59 -29.39 -12.96
C TYR A 312 -5.43 -30.10 -12.25
N ALA A 313 -5.75 -31.18 -11.52
CA ALA A 313 -4.75 -31.93 -10.77
C ALA A 313 -3.75 -32.61 -11.70
N LYS A 314 -4.21 -33.10 -12.85
CA LYS A 314 -3.35 -33.69 -13.88
C LYS A 314 -2.35 -32.66 -14.43
N GLU A 315 -2.84 -31.49 -14.85
CA GLU A 315 -1.99 -30.40 -15.35
C GLU A 315 -0.93 -29.99 -14.32
N LYS A 316 -1.31 -29.88 -13.05
CA LYS A 316 -0.38 -29.52 -11.97
C LYS A 316 0.63 -30.61 -11.65
N LEU A 317 0.20 -31.87 -11.58
CA LEU A 317 1.10 -32.99 -11.33
C LEU A 317 2.12 -33.15 -12.46
N GLU A 318 1.75 -32.88 -13.71
CA GLU A 318 2.65 -33.04 -14.86
C GLU A 318 3.68 -31.91 -14.99
N ASN A 319 3.28 -30.66 -14.71
CA ASN A 319 4.08 -29.46 -14.99
C ASN A 319 4.85 -28.88 -13.79
N ASP A 320 4.72 -29.47 -12.60
CA ASP A 320 5.39 -28.99 -11.39
C ASP A 320 6.30 -30.08 -10.81
N ASP A 321 7.61 -29.83 -10.88
CA ASP A 321 8.67 -30.75 -10.45
C ASP A 321 8.59 -31.07 -8.95
N SER A 322 7.92 -30.22 -8.15
CA SER A 322 7.75 -30.47 -6.71
C SER A 322 6.89 -31.70 -6.38
N TYR A 323 6.24 -32.32 -7.37
CA TYR A 323 5.47 -33.56 -7.20
C TYR A 323 6.13 -34.80 -7.83
N GLU A 324 7.33 -34.69 -8.40
CA GLU A 324 8.01 -35.77 -9.11
C GLU A 324 8.21 -37.04 -8.24
N ASP A 325 8.50 -36.86 -6.95
CA ASP A 325 8.75 -37.93 -5.99
C ASP A 325 7.52 -38.82 -5.72
N ILE A 326 6.32 -38.25 -5.79
CA ILE A 326 5.05 -38.94 -5.53
C ILE A 326 4.25 -39.25 -6.78
N ARG A 327 4.65 -38.74 -7.96
CA ARG A 327 3.98 -39.03 -9.23
C ARG A 327 4.00 -40.54 -9.52
N LYS A 328 2.86 -41.08 -9.95
CA LYS A 328 2.75 -42.45 -10.47
C LYS A 328 3.19 -42.54 -11.91
#